data_AF-A0A412X659-F1
#
_entry.id   AF-A0A412X659-F1
#
_cell.length_a   1.000
_cell.length_b   1.000
_cell.length_c   1.000
_cell.angle_alpha   90.00
_cell.angle_beta   90.00
_cell.angle_gamma   90.00
#
_symmetry.space_group_name_H-M   'P 1'
#
loop_
_entity.id
_entity.type
_entity.pdbx_description
1 polymer ?
#
loop_
_entity_poly.entity_id
_entity_poly.type
_entity_poly.pdbx_seq_one_letter_code
_entity_poly.pdbx_strand_id
1 'polypeptide(L)'
;MHKYEDYIDIVDGDEMKEDEIDCIVCGALEKLKAHDEDDYEAVMMKIHCVAHGPHFDEHLAKKAVSEMKNVDGTAGEHWTLEETTRVMDQNGIKANKYDWYYLLNMLHSDYSHLWGEDVAQYVKFAKAYINDPDAGTGKVFYLWRAGKHHHHK
;
A
#
# COMPACT_ATOMS: atom_id res chain seq x y z
N MET A 1 15.54 -5.38 32.92
CA MET A 1 15.70 -5.66 31.49
C MET A 1 15.71 -4.31 30.80
N HIS A 2 16.77 -3.98 30.07
CA HIS A 2 16.89 -2.68 29.39
C HIS A 2 15.86 -2.57 28.26
N LYS A 3 15.32 -1.37 28.02
CA LYS A 3 14.40 -1.11 26.90
C LYS A 3 15.13 -0.42 25.77
N TYR A 4 14.71 -0.67 24.53
CA TYR A 4 15.26 0.02 23.36
C TYR A 4 15.14 1.54 23.48
N GLU A 5 14.00 2.02 24.00
CA GLU A 5 13.72 3.45 24.24
C GLU A 5 14.79 4.14 25.10
N ASP A 6 15.45 3.42 26.01
CA ASP A 6 16.48 3.97 26.90
C ASP A 6 17.76 4.38 26.13
N TYR A 7 17.92 3.93 24.88
CA TYR A 7 19.12 4.14 24.06
C TYR A 7 18.92 5.16 22.93
N ILE A 8 17.68 5.55 22.61
CA ILE A 8 17.36 6.40 21.46
C ILE A 8 18.11 7.74 21.57
N ASP A 9 17.95 8.45 22.69
CA ASP A 9 18.57 9.76 22.92
C ASP A 9 20.12 9.72 22.97
N ILE A 10 20.71 8.53 23.20
CA ILE A 10 22.18 8.35 23.28
C ILE A 10 22.78 8.16 21.88
N VAL A 11 21.99 7.59 20.97
CA VAL A 11 22.41 7.24 19.62
C VAL A 11 22.09 8.37 18.64
N ASP A 12 21.02 9.12 18.89
CA ASP A 12 20.57 10.23 18.05
C ASP A 12 21.70 11.21 17.69
N GLY A 13 21.93 11.39 16.39
CA GLY A 13 22.94 12.28 15.83
C GLY A 13 24.35 11.68 15.73
N ASP A 14 24.55 10.41 16.09
CA ASP A 14 25.79 9.66 15.88
C ASP A 14 25.58 8.60 14.80
N GLU A 15 25.89 8.97 13.55
CA GLU A 15 25.67 8.15 12.34
C GLU A 15 26.22 6.73 12.47
N MET A 16 27.41 6.56 13.09
CA MET A 16 28.00 5.22 13.26
C MET A 16 27.18 4.34 14.21
N LYS A 17 26.63 4.93 15.28
CA LYS A 17 25.78 4.19 16.23
C LYS A 17 24.40 3.92 15.63
N GLU A 18 23.86 4.86 14.86
CA GLU A 18 22.59 4.69 14.14
C GLU A 18 22.68 3.52 13.15
N ASP A 19 23.73 3.48 12.33
CA ASP A 19 23.99 2.37 11.39
C ASP A 19 24.15 1.02 12.09
N GLU A 20 24.82 0.99 13.26
CA GLU A 20 24.99 -0.23 14.04
C GLU A 20 23.65 -0.71 14.64
N ILE A 21 22.81 0.22 15.11
CA ILE A 21 21.46 -0.10 15.55
C ILE A 21 20.62 -0.64 14.39
N ASP A 22 20.68 -0.04 13.21
CA ASP A 22 19.95 -0.49 12.04
C ASP A 22 20.34 -1.93 11.66
N CYS A 23 21.64 -2.25 11.68
CA CYS A 23 22.13 -3.62 11.50
C CYS A 23 21.53 -4.61 12.52
N ILE A 24 21.46 -4.21 13.80
CA ILE A 24 20.91 -5.03 14.89
C ILE A 24 19.40 -5.25 14.68
N VAL A 25 18.66 -4.19 14.38
CA VAL A 25 17.22 -4.24 14.12
C VAL A 25 16.91 -5.11 12.91
N CYS A 26 17.67 -4.98 11.82
CA CYS A 26 17.55 -5.83 10.65
C CYS A 26 17.74 -7.31 11.01
N GLY A 27 18.79 -7.63 11.78
CA GLY A 27 19.02 -9.00 12.25
C GLY A 27 17.91 -9.54 13.16
N ALA A 28 17.25 -8.68 13.94
CA ALA A 28 16.09 -9.06 14.75
C ALA A 28 14.84 -9.31 13.89
N LEU A 29 14.58 -8.46 12.88
CA LEU A 29 13.47 -8.61 11.95
C LEU A 29 13.58 -9.90 11.12
N GLU A 30 14.78 -10.27 10.66
CA GLU A 30 14.99 -11.54 9.96
C GLU A 30 14.71 -12.77 10.85
N LYS A 31 15.05 -12.69 12.14
CA LYS A 31 14.70 -13.75 13.10
C LYS A 31 13.20 -13.81 13.36
N LEU A 32 12.53 -12.65 13.43
CA LEU A 32 11.07 -12.58 13.56
C LEU A 32 10.41 -13.25 12.36
N LYS A 33 10.83 -12.89 11.14
CA LYS A 33 10.32 -13.51 9.90
C LYS A 33 10.44 -15.02 9.89
N ALA A 34 11.57 -15.57 10.38
CA ALA A 34 11.79 -17.00 10.41
C ALA A 34 10.93 -17.73 11.47
N HIS A 35 10.46 -17.04 12.50
CA HIS A 35 9.70 -17.61 13.60
C HIS A 35 8.18 -17.38 13.46
N ASP A 36 7.80 -16.19 13.01
CA ASP A 36 6.42 -15.72 12.88
C ASP A 36 6.33 -14.71 11.71
N GLU A 37 5.94 -15.20 10.54
CA GLU A 37 5.82 -14.40 9.32
C GLU A 37 4.69 -13.37 9.42
N ASP A 38 3.59 -13.69 10.13
CA ASP A 38 2.45 -12.80 10.30
C ASP A 38 2.82 -11.58 11.15
N ASP A 39 3.54 -11.80 12.27
CA ASP A 39 4.06 -10.72 13.10
C ASP A 39 5.12 -9.89 12.36
N TYR A 40 5.99 -10.53 11.55
CA TYR A 40 6.93 -9.82 10.70
C TYR A 40 6.22 -8.88 9.71
N GLU A 41 5.23 -9.39 8.97
CA GLU A 41 4.44 -8.58 8.02
C GLU A 41 3.71 -7.44 8.75
N ALA A 42 3.17 -7.69 9.95
CA ALA A 42 2.52 -6.67 10.75
C ALA A 42 3.48 -5.55 11.20
N VAL A 43 4.73 -5.89 11.55
CA VAL A 43 5.77 -4.92 11.90
C VAL A 43 6.23 -4.15 10.66
N MET A 44 6.52 -4.84 9.56
CA MET A 44 6.93 -4.21 8.30
C MET A 44 5.86 -3.25 7.77
N MET A 45 4.58 -3.61 7.91
CA MET A 45 3.46 -2.73 7.54
C MET A 45 3.41 -1.44 8.40
N LYS A 46 3.77 -1.51 9.68
CA LYS A 46 3.87 -0.32 10.54
C LYS A 46 5.05 0.57 10.11
N ILE A 47 6.21 -0.02 9.83
CA ILE A 47 7.39 0.69 9.31
C ILE A 47 7.05 1.38 7.98
N HIS A 48 6.37 0.67 7.08
CA HIS A 48 5.87 1.23 5.82
C HIS A 48 4.99 2.46 6.06
N CYS A 49 4.03 2.38 6.99
CA CYS A 49 3.15 3.51 7.30
C CYS A 49 3.90 4.72 7.88
N VAL A 50 5.01 4.49 8.61
CA VAL A 50 5.87 5.58 9.08
C VAL A 50 6.61 6.24 7.92
N ALA A 51 7.13 5.45 6.97
CA ALA A 51 7.92 5.95 5.84
C ALA A 51 7.06 6.63 4.75
N HIS A 52 5.89 6.08 4.43
CA HIS A 52 5.07 6.48 3.28
C HIS A 52 3.71 7.07 3.67
N GLY A 53 3.39 7.13 4.97
CA GLY A 53 2.02 7.32 5.42
C GLY A 53 1.15 6.10 5.11
N PRO A 54 -0.17 6.17 5.33
CA PRO A 54 -1.09 5.08 5.00
C PRO A 54 -1.40 5.06 3.49
N HIS A 55 -0.36 4.99 2.66
CA HIS A 55 -0.42 4.97 1.21
C HIS A 55 0.42 3.83 0.66
N PHE A 56 0.10 3.35 -0.53
CA PHE A 56 0.97 2.42 -1.21
C PHE A 56 2.29 3.09 -1.64
N ASP A 57 3.35 2.29 -1.62
CA ASP A 57 4.53 2.50 -2.46
C ASP A 57 4.38 1.68 -3.75
N GLU A 58 5.41 1.69 -4.60
CA GLU A 58 5.38 0.93 -5.84
C GLU A 58 5.28 -0.57 -5.63
N HIS A 59 6.09 -1.09 -4.70
CA HIS A 59 6.19 -2.52 -4.48
C HIS A 59 4.86 -3.08 -3.98
N LEU A 60 4.29 -2.45 -2.97
CA LEU A 60 3.05 -2.90 -2.36
C LEU A 60 1.86 -2.76 -3.30
N ALA A 61 1.78 -1.68 -4.09
CA ALA A 61 0.71 -1.53 -5.08
C ALA A 61 0.78 -2.59 -6.17
N LYS A 62 1.97 -2.87 -6.73
CA LYS A 62 2.15 -3.93 -7.74
C LYS A 62 1.81 -5.31 -7.17
N LYS A 63 2.24 -5.61 -5.94
CA LYS A 63 1.85 -6.84 -5.23
C LYS A 63 0.33 -6.94 -5.11
N ALA A 64 -0.30 -5.89 -4.58
CA ALA A 64 -1.75 -5.84 -4.36
C ALA A 64 -2.55 -6.00 -5.66
N VAL A 65 -2.12 -5.36 -6.75
CA VAL A 65 -2.76 -5.49 -8.07
C VAL A 65 -2.52 -6.88 -8.67
N SER A 66 -1.33 -7.45 -8.54
CA SER A 66 -1.02 -8.79 -9.06
C SER A 66 -1.85 -9.93 -8.45
N GLU A 67 -2.35 -9.73 -7.22
CA GLU A 67 -3.18 -10.70 -6.50
C GLU A 67 -4.68 -10.59 -6.85
N MET A 68 -5.09 -9.61 -7.67
CA MET A 68 -6.49 -9.41 -8.05
C MET A 68 -7.02 -10.57 -8.91
N LYS A 69 -8.28 -10.94 -8.65
CA LYS A 69 -9.05 -11.91 -9.44
C LYS A 69 -10.22 -11.16 -10.06
N ASN A 70 -10.09 -10.84 -11.34
CA ASN A 70 -11.02 -9.96 -12.03
C ASN A 70 -12.32 -10.70 -12.35
N VAL A 71 -13.46 -10.00 -12.28
CA VAL A 71 -14.79 -10.58 -12.55
C VAL A 71 -14.96 -11.04 -14.00
N ASP A 72 -14.12 -10.58 -14.92
CA ASP A 72 -14.06 -11.04 -16.31
C ASP A 72 -13.27 -12.36 -16.49
N GLY A 73 -12.72 -12.92 -15.41
CA GLY A 73 -11.97 -14.16 -15.38
C GLY A 73 -10.46 -14.00 -15.58
N THR A 74 -9.96 -12.78 -15.82
CA THR A 74 -8.52 -12.48 -15.85
C THR A 74 -7.97 -12.30 -14.42
N ALA A 75 -6.65 -12.12 -14.30
CA ALA A 75 -6.00 -11.86 -13.02
C ALA A 75 -4.92 -10.79 -13.19
N GLY A 76 -4.65 -10.06 -12.11
CA GLY A 76 -3.66 -9.01 -12.09
C GLY A 76 -4.15 -7.69 -12.68
N GLU A 77 -3.19 -6.89 -13.15
CA GLU A 77 -3.45 -5.55 -13.68
C GLU A 77 -4.21 -5.56 -15.01
N HIS A 78 -5.13 -4.61 -15.17
CA HIS A 78 -5.75 -4.28 -16.44
C HIS A 78 -5.11 -3.03 -17.07
N TRP A 79 -4.76 -2.01 -16.26
CA TRP A 79 -3.97 -0.85 -16.69
C TRP A 79 -2.65 -0.79 -15.97
N THR A 80 -1.58 -0.42 -16.68
CA THR A 80 -0.26 -0.24 -16.06
C THR A 80 -0.20 0.99 -15.16
N LEU A 81 0.84 1.07 -14.32
CA LEU A 81 1.11 2.24 -13.50
C LEU A 81 1.25 3.52 -14.35
N GLU A 82 1.91 3.42 -15.51
CA GLU A 82 2.11 4.55 -16.41
C GLU A 82 0.78 5.01 -17.03
N GLU A 83 -0.08 4.08 -17.42
CA GLU A 83 -1.39 4.39 -18.01
C GLU A 83 -2.30 5.08 -17.00
N THR A 84 -2.40 4.51 -15.79
CA THR A 84 -3.20 5.11 -14.70
C THR A 84 -2.65 6.47 -14.29
N THR A 85 -1.32 6.64 -14.20
CA THR A 85 -0.69 7.93 -13.89
C THR A 85 -1.00 8.98 -14.95
N ARG A 86 -0.90 8.63 -16.25
CA ARG A 86 -1.26 9.55 -17.35
C ARG A 86 -2.72 10.00 -17.25
N VAL A 87 -3.62 9.09 -16.92
CA VAL A 87 -5.06 9.40 -16.74
C VAL A 87 -5.27 10.31 -15.51
N MET A 88 -4.54 10.08 -14.41
CA MET A 88 -4.57 10.94 -13.23
C MET A 88 -4.22 12.39 -13.57
N ASP A 89 -3.11 12.58 -14.29
CA ASP A 89 -2.59 13.90 -14.68
C ASP A 89 -3.54 14.62 -15.62
N GLN A 90 -4.06 13.92 -16.63
CA GLN A 90 -5.04 14.46 -17.59
C GLN A 90 -6.33 14.96 -16.93
N ASN A 91 -6.69 14.38 -15.78
CA ASN A 91 -7.92 14.73 -15.04
C ASN A 91 -7.67 15.68 -13.86
N GLY A 92 -6.42 16.16 -13.71
CA GLY A 92 -6.01 17.08 -12.65
C GLY A 92 -6.23 16.52 -11.24
N ILE A 93 -6.10 15.20 -11.08
CA ILE A 93 -6.34 14.51 -9.81
C ILE A 93 -5.06 14.58 -8.97
N LYS A 94 -5.20 15.06 -7.72
CA LYS A 94 -4.09 15.15 -6.76
C LYS A 94 -4.24 14.04 -5.72
N ALA A 95 -3.56 12.93 -5.94
CA ALA A 95 -3.56 11.77 -5.05
C ALA A 95 -2.18 11.11 -5.05
N ASN A 96 -1.93 10.19 -4.11
CA ASN A 96 -0.80 9.28 -4.23
C ASN A 96 -0.98 8.43 -5.50
N LYS A 97 0.02 8.40 -6.38
CA LYS A 97 -0.06 7.72 -7.68
C LYS A 97 -0.24 6.19 -7.57
N TYR A 98 0.27 5.59 -6.50
CA TYR A 98 0.18 4.15 -6.26
C TYR A 98 -1.19 3.76 -5.69
N ASP A 99 -1.77 4.60 -4.83
CA ASP A 99 -3.17 4.46 -4.42
C ASP A 99 -4.11 4.57 -5.63
N TRP A 100 -3.83 5.53 -6.53
CA TRP A 100 -4.60 5.72 -7.76
C TRP A 100 -4.52 4.51 -8.69
N TYR A 101 -3.31 3.99 -8.91
CA TYR A 101 -3.07 2.79 -9.71
C TYR A 101 -3.82 1.57 -9.14
N TYR A 102 -3.72 1.34 -7.82
CA TYR A 102 -4.46 0.26 -7.17
C TYR A 102 -5.97 0.47 -7.30
N LEU A 103 -6.49 1.67 -7.02
CA LEU A 103 -7.91 1.98 -7.05
C LEU A 103 -8.53 1.75 -8.43
N LEU A 104 -7.89 2.23 -9.50
CA LEU A 104 -8.40 2.02 -10.86
C LEU A 104 -8.45 0.53 -11.22
N ASN A 105 -7.37 -0.21 -10.95
CA ASN A 105 -7.35 -1.65 -11.23
C ASN A 105 -8.34 -2.42 -10.36
N MET A 106 -8.52 -2.06 -9.10
CA MET A 106 -9.54 -2.65 -8.22
C MET A 106 -10.95 -2.41 -8.76
N LEU A 107 -11.25 -1.17 -9.17
CA LEU A 107 -12.56 -0.85 -9.74
C LEU A 107 -12.82 -1.63 -11.04
N HIS A 108 -11.81 -1.80 -11.90
CA HIS A 108 -11.92 -2.70 -13.05
C HIS A 108 -12.18 -4.14 -12.61
N SER A 109 -11.37 -4.64 -11.67
CA SER A 109 -11.46 -5.99 -11.12
C SER A 109 -12.88 -6.33 -10.67
N ASP A 110 -13.54 -5.42 -9.97
CA ASP A 110 -14.88 -5.63 -9.39
C ASP A 110 -16.04 -5.28 -10.34
N TYR A 111 -15.89 -4.21 -11.14
CA TYR A 111 -17.01 -3.58 -11.85
C TYR A 111 -16.92 -3.68 -13.38
N SER A 112 -15.96 -4.41 -13.96
CA SER A 112 -15.85 -4.53 -15.43
C SER A 112 -17.08 -5.13 -16.10
N HIS A 113 -17.81 -5.99 -15.43
CA HIS A 113 -19.10 -6.50 -15.92
C HIS A 113 -20.21 -5.44 -16.03
N LEU A 114 -20.10 -4.31 -15.31
CA LEU A 114 -21.05 -3.19 -15.37
C LEU A 114 -20.61 -2.09 -16.33
N TRP A 115 -19.33 -1.72 -16.29
CA TRP A 115 -18.81 -0.55 -17.02
C TRP A 115 -18.04 -0.91 -18.29
N GLY A 116 -17.68 -2.19 -18.46
CA GLY A 116 -16.88 -2.65 -19.59
C GLY A 116 -15.62 -1.81 -19.75
N GLU A 117 -15.41 -1.32 -20.96
CA GLU A 117 -14.25 -0.52 -21.38
C GLU A 117 -14.44 1.01 -21.17
N ASP A 118 -15.50 1.47 -20.48
CA ASP A 118 -15.73 2.90 -20.26
C ASP A 118 -14.79 3.47 -19.19
N VAL A 119 -13.53 3.72 -19.58
CA VAL A 119 -12.48 4.32 -18.74
C VAL A 119 -12.96 5.59 -18.03
N ALA A 120 -13.79 6.41 -18.68
CA ALA A 120 -14.28 7.65 -18.10
C ALA A 120 -15.18 7.40 -16.87
N GLN A 121 -15.92 6.30 -16.85
CA GLN A 121 -16.74 5.91 -15.71
C GLN A 121 -15.88 5.52 -14.50
N TYR A 122 -14.82 4.73 -14.70
CA TYR A 122 -13.87 4.37 -13.65
C TYR A 122 -13.19 5.62 -13.07
N VAL A 123 -12.74 6.53 -13.92
CA VAL A 123 -12.06 7.77 -13.50
C VAL A 123 -12.98 8.66 -12.69
N LYS A 124 -14.24 8.85 -13.12
CA LYS A 124 -15.24 9.64 -12.37
C LYS A 124 -15.47 9.05 -10.98
N PHE A 125 -15.65 7.74 -10.90
CA PHE A 125 -15.88 7.06 -9.62
C PHE A 125 -14.64 7.13 -8.71
N ALA A 126 -13.47 6.78 -9.23
CA ALA A 126 -12.20 6.83 -8.48
C ALA A 126 -11.92 8.23 -7.94
N LYS A 127 -12.17 9.28 -8.76
CA LYS A 127 -12.04 10.67 -8.34
C LYS A 127 -12.99 11.02 -7.21
N ALA A 128 -14.27 10.61 -7.28
CA ALA A 128 -15.23 10.83 -6.20
C ALA A 128 -14.83 10.06 -4.94
N TYR A 129 -14.33 8.83 -5.09
CA TYR A 129 -13.95 7.96 -3.98
C TYR A 129 -12.77 8.51 -3.16
N ILE A 130 -11.73 9.02 -3.81
CA ILE A 130 -10.54 9.60 -3.16
C ILE A 130 -10.84 10.98 -2.56
N ASN A 131 -11.68 11.79 -3.21
CA ASN A 131 -12.03 13.14 -2.72
C ASN A 131 -13.23 13.15 -1.78
N ASP A 132 -13.60 11.98 -1.22
CA ASP A 132 -14.66 11.87 -0.24
C ASP A 132 -14.32 12.70 1.00
N PRO A 133 -15.10 13.76 1.30
CA PRO A 133 -14.80 14.67 2.41
C PRO A 133 -14.91 14.01 3.78
N ASP A 134 -15.63 12.89 3.88
CA ASP A 134 -15.83 12.17 5.14
C ASP A 134 -14.74 11.11 5.38
N ALA A 135 -13.89 10.85 4.38
CA ALA A 135 -12.85 9.84 4.47
C ALA A 135 -11.54 10.40 5.04
N GLY A 136 -10.93 9.66 5.96
CA GLY A 136 -9.58 9.93 6.44
C GLY A 136 -8.51 9.61 5.40
N THR A 137 -7.30 10.14 5.64
CA THR A 137 -6.09 9.80 4.86
C THR A 137 -5.88 8.28 4.83
N GLY A 138 -5.57 7.75 3.65
CA GLY A 138 -5.29 6.32 3.47
C GLY A 138 -6.51 5.41 3.27
N LYS A 139 -7.68 5.98 2.96
CA LYS A 139 -8.91 5.24 2.63
C LYS A 139 -8.66 4.03 1.72
N VAL A 140 -7.94 4.24 0.62
CA VAL A 140 -7.65 3.19 -0.39
C VAL A 140 -6.76 2.10 0.19
N PHE A 141 -5.70 2.48 0.91
CA PHE A 141 -4.75 1.56 1.53
C PHE A 141 -5.41 0.70 2.62
N TYR A 142 -6.24 1.32 3.49
CA TYR A 142 -6.94 0.59 4.55
C TYR A 142 -8.02 -0.34 4.02
N LEU A 143 -8.67 0.01 2.89
CA LEU A 143 -9.59 -0.90 2.21
C LEU A 143 -8.89 -2.20 1.81
N TRP A 144 -7.74 -2.11 1.14
CA TRP A 144 -6.95 -3.27 0.75
C TRP A 144 -6.49 -4.09 1.95
N ARG A 145 -5.97 -3.42 2.99
CA ARG A 145 -5.50 -4.06 4.22
C ARG A 145 -6.62 -4.83 4.93
N ALA A 146 -7.83 -4.28 4.98
CA ALA A 146 -8.98 -4.97 5.56
C ALA A 146 -9.30 -6.28 4.81
N GLY A 147 -9.20 -6.28 3.47
CA GLY A 147 -9.39 -7.47 2.65
C GLY A 147 -8.38 -8.60 2.93
N LYS A 148 -7.10 -8.26 3.14
CA LYS A 148 -6.03 -9.23 3.47
C LYS A 148 -6.33 -10.05 4.73
N HIS A 149 -6.89 -9.42 5.77
CA HIS A 149 -7.17 -10.11 7.05
C HIS A 149 -8.37 -11.07 6.99
N HIS A 150 -9.14 -11.11 5.89
CA HIS A 150 -10.26 -12.05 5.73
C HIS A 150 -9.87 -13.40 5.14
N HIS A 151 -8.65 -13.54 4.61
CA HIS A 151 -8.19 -14.77 3.92
C HIS A 151 -7.32 -15.70 4.78
N HIS A 152 -6.99 -15.31 6.02
CA HIS A 152 -6.27 -16.13 7.00
C HIS A 152 -7.22 -16.67 8.09
N LYS A 153 -8.16 -17.54 7.70
CA LYS A 153 -9.00 -18.34 8.62
C LYS A 153 -8.93 -19.82 8.27
#